data_AF-A0A814N212-F1
#
_entry.id   AF-A0A814N212-F1
#
_cell.length_a   1.000
_cell.length_b   1.000
_cell.length_c   1.000
_cell.angle_alpha   90.00
_cell.angle_beta   90.00
_cell.angle_gamma   90.00
#
_symmetry.space_group_name_H-M   'P 1'
#
loop_
_entity.id
_entity.type
_entity.pdbx_description
1 polymer ?
#
loop_
_entity_poly.entity_id
_entity_poly.type
_entity_poly.pdbx_seq_one_letter_code
_entity_poly.pdbx_strand_id
1 'polypeptide(L)'
;MLDTNITSNDDTSLFDIGTQQSYAIQFWIFLFLIIPSIISALFALYHLLRERALRQALHNHIIIILIIINLFYQMTDMCFFIHYFRTYQSFMPTPTFRLFWGYIDWSFNKTSTHGSHTFIKTGSNTHDIKRLAMPWPNQPAKPLILFAGEGTHERFYGTAHGAFMTGIREAKRIVELYKKEFINQ
;
A
#
# COMPACT_ATOMS: atom_id res chain seq x y z
N MET A 1 31.49 29.45 43.32
CA MET A 1 31.78 28.23 42.54
C MET A 1 31.15 27.08 43.31
N LEU A 2 29.96 26.66 42.89
CA LEU A 2 29.21 25.56 43.50
C LEU A 2 28.80 24.64 42.35
N ASP A 3 29.06 23.37 42.55
CA ASP A 3 29.19 22.34 41.54
C ASP A 3 27.88 22.05 40.77
N THR A 4 27.97 22.04 39.45
CA THR A 4 26.91 21.58 38.53
C THR A 4 27.50 20.49 37.66
N ASN A 5 27.54 19.25 38.15
CA ASN A 5 28.06 18.12 37.37
C ASN A 5 27.39 16.76 37.70
N ILE A 6 26.16 16.73 38.21
CA ILE A 6 25.50 15.48 38.64
C ILE A 6 24.25 15.11 37.81
N THR A 7 23.78 15.91 36.86
CA THR A 7 22.48 15.66 36.19
C THR A 7 22.53 14.98 34.81
N SER A 8 23.70 14.66 34.22
CA SER A 8 23.74 14.13 32.84
C SER A 8 23.63 12.60 32.71
N ASN A 9 23.99 11.84 33.75
CA ASN A 9 24.06 10.38 33.66
C ASN A 9 22.70 9.71 33.89
N ASP A 10 21.88 10.26 34.77
CA ASP A 10 20.56 9.71 35.08
C ASP A 10 19.59 9.86 33.90
N ASP A 11 19.60 11.01 33.22
CA ASP A 11 18.76 11.27 32.05
C ASP A 11 19.08 10.34 30.86
N THR A 12 20.37 10.04 30.66
CA THR A 12 20.83 9.14 29.58
C THR A 12 20.40 7.70 29.86
N SER A 13 20.50 7.26 31.12
CA SER A 13 20.04 5.92 31.53
C SER A 13 18.52 5.76 31.45
N LEU A 14 17.77 6.81 31.81
CA LEU A 14 16.31 6.82 31.73
C LEU A 14 15.82 6.77 30.28
N PHE A 15 16.53 7.46 29.38
CA PHE A 15 16.26 7.44 27.94
C PHE A 15 16.56 6.06 27.32
N ASP A 16 17.67 5.42 27.71
CA ASP A 16 18.02 4.06 27.24
C ASP A 16 17.02 3.01 27.74
N ILE A 17 16.55 3.11 28.99
CA ILE A 17 15.52 2.21 29.53
C ILE A 17 14.18 2.41 28.80
N GLY A 18 13.80 3.67 28.55
CA GLY A 18 12.57 4.00 27.82
C GLY A 18 12.57 3.51 26.37
N THR A 19 13.72 3.62 25.68
CA THR A 19 13.86 3.09 24.31
C THR A 19 13.87 1.57 24.28
N GLN A 20 14.59 0.92 25.20
CA GLN A 20 14.63 -0.55 25.30
C GLN A 20 13.25 -1.15 25.59
N GLN A 21 12.48 -0.54 26.50
CA GLN A 21 11.11 -0.95 26.80
C GLN A 21 10.17 -0.75 25.61
N SER A 22 10.31 0.36 24.88
CA SER A 22 9.55 0.64 23.66
C SER A 22 9.78 -0.43 22.58
N TYR A 23 11.03 -0.86 22.38
CA TYR A 23 11.35 -1.92 21.41
C TYR A 23 10.81 -3.29 21.80
N ALA A 24 10.78 -3.63 23.09
CA ALA A 24 10.15 -4.86 23.57
C ALA A 24 8.64 -4.88 23.31
N ILE A 25 7.96 -3.75 23.53
CA ILE A 25 6.52 -3.61 23.24
C ILE A 25 6.28 -3.75 21.73
N GLN A 26 7.08 -3.09 20.90
CA GLN A 26 7.00 -3.21 19.44
C GLN A 26 7.18 -4.66 18.98
N PHE A 27 8.18 -5.37 19.51
CA PHE A 27 8.41 -6.79 19.23
C PHE A 27 7.16 -7.66 19.49
N TRP A 28 6.54 -7.53 20.67
CA TRP A 28 5.38 -8.34 21.03
C TRP A 28 4.13 -7.98 20.21
N ILE A 29 3.92 -6.69 19.91
CA ILE A 29 2.83 -6.24 19.03
C ILE A 29 3.00 -6.84 17.63
N PHE A 30 4.20 -6.76 17.06
CA PHE A 30 4.47 -7.35 15.74
C PHE A 30 4.28 -8.86 15.75
N LEU A 31 4.79 -9.57 16.77
CA LEU A 31 4.64 -11.02 16.90
C LEU A 31 3.16 -11.44 16.94
N PHE A 32 2.34 -10.74 17.72
CA PHE A 32 0.90 -11.02 17.81
C PHE A 32 0.18 -10.76 16.49
N LEU A 33 0.56 -9.71 15.75
CA LEU A 33 -0.10 -9.33 14.50
C LEU A 33 0.27 -10.24 13.31
N ILE A 34 1.47 -10.83 13.33
CA ILE A 34 1.98 -11.68 12.24
C ILE A 34 1.20 -12.99 12.13
N ILE A 35 0.89 -13.62 13.26
CA ILE A 35 0.19 -14.92 13.30
C ILE A 35 -1.15 -14.87 12.52
N PRO A 36 -2.10 -13.97 12.82
CA PRO A 36 -3.38 -13.90 12.11
C PRO A 36 -3.21 -13.46 10.64
N SER A 37 -2.22 -12.62 10.33
CA SER A 37 -1.98 -12.19 8.95
C SER A 37 -1.45 -13.32 8.05
N ILE A 38 -0.57 -14.18 8.57
CA ILE A 38 -0.08 -15.34 7.81
C ILE A 38 -1.24 -16.34 7.62
N ILE A 39 -2.03 -16.57 8.67
CA ILE A 39 -3.17 -17.48 8.60
C ILE A 39 -4.19 -17.02 7.55
N SER A 40 -4.51 -15.72 7.50
CA SER A 40 -5.47 -15.20 6.52
C SER A 40 -4.94 -15.26 5.09
N ALA A 41 -3.66 -14.96 4.85
CA ALA A 41 -3.02 -15.09 3.55
C ALA A 41 -2.98 -16.54 3.05
N LEU A 42 -2.63 -17.49 3.93
CA LEU A 42 -2.66 -18.93 3.63
C LEU A 42 -4.08 -19.41 3.36
N PHE A 43 -5.08 -18.92 4.09
CA PHE A 43 -6.49 -19.25 3.86
C PHE A 43 -6.98 -18.73 2.50
N ALA A 44 -6.66 -17.49 2.14
CA ALA A 44 -7.00 -16.92 0.83
C ALA A 44 -6.34 -17.70 -0.31
N LEU A 45 -5.06 -18.03 -0.17
CA LEU A 45 -4.32 -18.84 -1.13
C LEU A 45 -4.92 -20.25 -1.26
N TYR A 46 -5.22 -20.90 -0.14
CA TYR A 46 -5.86 -22.22 -0.12
C TYR A 46 -7.23 -22.20 -0.81
N HIS A 47 -8.05 -21.18 -0.52
CA HIS A 47 -9.37 -21.06 -1.13
C HIS A 47 -9.27 -20.86 -2.65
N LEU A 48 -8.40 -19.95 -3.11
CA LEU A 48 -8.15 -19.74 -4.55
C LEU A 48 -7.59 -21.00 -5.23
N LEU A 49 -6.73 -21.76 -4.53
CA LEU A 49 -6.13 -22.99 -5.05
C LEU A 49 -7.07 -24.20 -5.00
N ARG A 50 -8.16 -24.16 -4.22
CA ARG A 50 -9.11 -25.29 -4.11
C ARG A 50 -10.17 -25.25 -5.21
N GLU A 51 -10.68 -24.07 -5.56
CA GLU A 51 -11.72 -23.95 -6.58
C GLU A 51 -11.17 -23.99 -8.00
N ARG A 52 -11.44 -25.09 -8.72
CA ARG A 52 -10.87 -25.35 -10.06
C ARG A 52 -11.37 -24.34 -11.10
N ALA A 53 -12.58 -23.81 -10.93
CA ALA A 53 -13.17 -22.76 -11.75
C ALA A 53 -12.49 -21.40 -11.56
N LEU A 54 -12.11 -21.03 -10.33
CA LEU A 54 -11.33 -19.82 -10.09
C LEU A 54 -9.90 -19.95 -10.61
N ARG A 55 -9.25 -21.12 -10.48
CA ARG A 55 -7.86 -21.28 -10.96
C ARG A 55 -7.66 -21.11 -12.46
N GLN A 56 -8.66 -21.43 -13.29
CA GLN A 56 -8.50 -21.44 -14.75
C GLN A 56 -8.68 -20.07 -15.41
N ALA A 57 -9.19 -19.08 -14.69
CA ALA A 57 -9.28 -17.72 -15.22
C ALA A 57 -7.90 -17.04 -15.14
N LEU A 58 -7.42 -16.50 -16.27
CA LEU A 58 -6.11 -15.82 -16.38
C LEU A 58 -5.90 -14.75 -15.30
N HIS A 59 -6.94 -13.97 -15.00
CA HIS A 59 -6.91 -12.93 -13.97
C HIS A 59 -6.59 -13.50 -12.57
N ASN A 60 -7.06 -14.71 -12.27
CA ASN A 60 -6.85 -15.34 -10.97
C ASN A 60 -5.44 -15.92 -10.83
N HIS A 61 -4.77 -16.28 -11.94
CA HIS A 61 -3.35 -16.64 -11.89
C HIS A 61 -2.49 -15.46 -11.42
N ILE A 62 -2.79 -14.25 -11.89
CA ILE A 62 -2.09 -13.04 -11.45
C ILE A 62 -2.33 -12.82 -9.94
N ILE A 63 -3.58 -12.96 -9.48
CA ILE A 63 -3.93 -12.82 -8.05
C ILE A 63 -3.18 -13.84 -7.18
N ILE A 64 -3.08 -15.11 -7.62
CA ILE A 64 -2.32 -16.15 -6.90
C ILE A 64 -0.84 -15.76 -6.81
N ILE A 65 -0.23 -15.35 -7.93
CA ILE A 65 1.17 -14.93 -7.99
C ILE A 65 1.40 -13.73 -7.06
N LEU A 66 0.52 -12.74 -7.08
CA LEU A 66 0.60 -11.56 -6.21
C LEU A 66 0.48 -11.93 -4.73
N ILE A 67 -0.44 -12.82 -4.35
CA ILE A 67 -0.57 -13.29 -2.96
C ILE A 67 0.67 -14.04 -2.51
N ILE A 68 1.24 -14.90 -3.37
CA ILE A 68 2.48 -15.63 -3.07
C ILE A 68 3.66 -14.67 -2.87
N ILE A 69 3.87 -13.73 -3.80
CA ILE A 69 4.94 -12.73 -3.71
C ILE A 69 4.77 -11.88 -2.43
N ASN A 70 3.55 -11.45 -2.13
CA ASN A 70 3.26 -10.68 -0.92
C ASN A 70 3.53 -11.48 0.36
N LEU A 71 3.16 -12.77 0.38
CA LEU A 71 3.46 -13.64 1.53
C LEU A 71 4.97 -13.80 1.73
N PHE A 72 5.75 -13.97 0.65
CA PHE A 72 7.21 -14.02 0.74
C PHE A 72 7.81 -12.71 1.25
N TYR A 73 7.30 -11.58 0.78
CA TYR A 73 7.72 -10.25 1.23
C TYR A 73 7.43 -10.06 2.72
N GLN A 74 6.20 -10.38 3.13
CA GLN A 74 5.76 -10.28 4.51
C GLN A 74 6.58 -11.19 5.45
N MET A 75 6.89 -12.42 5.04
CA MET A 75 7.73 -13.31 5.85
C MET A 75 9.18 -12.79 5.94
N THR A 76 9.75 -12.31 4.84
CA THR A 76 11.16 -11.86 4.82
C THR A 76 11.36 -10.58 5.63
N ASP A 77 10.52 -9.56 5.41
CA ASP A 77 10.62 -8.28 6.12
C ASP A 77 10.37 -8.44 7.62
N MET A 78 9.32 -9.17 7.99
CA MET A 78 8.96 -9.34 9.39
C MET A 78 10.00 -10.15 10.15
N CYS A 79 10.62 -11.16 9.52
CA CYS A 79 11.76 -11.87 10.12
C CYS A 79 12.93 -10.92 10.40
N PHE A 80 13.22 -9.97 9.52
CA PHE A 80 14.28 -8.99 9.72
C PHE A 80 13.93 -7.98 10.82
N PHE A 81 12.68 -7.51 10.90
CA PHE A 81 12.22 -6.62 11.98
C PHE A 81 12.27 -7.29 13.35
N ILE A 82 11.78 -8.53 13.47
CA ILE A 82 11.83 -9.29 14.74
C ILE A 82 13.30 -9.49 15.18
N HIS A 83 14.19 -9.83 14.24
CA HIS A 83 15.62 -9.97 14.55
C HIS A 83 16.23 -8.64 15.00
N TYR A 84 15.85 -7.54 14.36
CA TYR A 84 16.30 -6.19 14.70
C TYR A 84 15.84 -5.78 16.10
N PHE A 85 14.55 -5.95 16.43
CA PHE A 85 14.04 -5.59 17.76
C PHE A 85 14.58 -6.47 18.88
N ARG A 86 15.00 -7.72 18.57
CA ARG A 86 15.59 -8.64 19.55
C ARG A 86 17.07 -8.40 19.80
N THR A 87 17.83 -8.13 18.75
CA THR A 87 19.32 -8.08 18.81
C THR A 87 19.83 -6.65 18.79
N TYR A 88 18.96 -5.66 18.53
CA TYR A 88 19.32 -4.27 18.23
C TYR A 88 20.32 -4.13 17.06
N GLN A 89 20.39 -5.17 16.23
CA GLN A 89 21.29 -5.29 15.11
C GLN A 89 20.49 -5.75 13.89
N SER A 90 20.71 -5.10 12.76
CA SER A 90 20.14 -5.54 11.49
C SER A 90 20.75 -6.88 11.09
N PHE A 91 19.92 -7.84 10.68
CA PHE A 91 20.34 -9.20 10.27
C PHE A 91 21.47 -9.19 9.23
N MET A 92 21.54 -8.14 8.40
CA MET A 92 22.67 -7.87 7.51
C MET A 92 23.09 -6.39 7.62
N PRO A 93 24.17 -6.08 8.35
CA PRO A 93 24.63 -4.71 8.55
C PRO A 93 25.42 -4.15 7.35
N THR A 94 25.65 -4.95 6.30
CA THR A 94 26.40 -4.50 5.13
C THR A 94 25.65 -3.39 4.40
N PRO A 95 26.28 -2.22 4.13
CA PRO A 95 25.66 -1.11 3.42
C PRO A 95 25.11 -1.49 2.04
N THR A 96 25.78 -2.41 1.35
CA THR A 96 25.37 -2.92 0.03
C THR A 96 24.02 -3.62 0.07
N PHE A 97 23.80 -4.51 1.04
CA PHE A 97 22.53 -5.20 1.21
C PHE A 97 21.39 -4.24 1.58
N ARG A 98 21.65 -3.26 2.45
CA ARG A 98 20.63 -2.25 2.83
C ARG A 98 20.17 -1.42 1.63
N LEU A 99 21.10 -1.01 0.77
CA LEU A 99 20.78 -0.27 -0.45
C LEU A 99 20.05 -1.16 -1.46
N PHE A 100 20.47 -2.42 -1.60
CA PHE A 100 19.80 -3.38 -2.48
C PHE A 100 18.36 -3.65 -2.02
N TRP A 101 18.15 -3.95 -0.74
CA TRP A 101 16.83 -4.19 -0.17
C TRP A 101 15.96 -2.93 -0.22
N GLY A 102 16.54 -1.77 0.10
CA GLY A 102 15.84 -0.49 -0.02
C GLY A 102 15.46 -0.12 -1.46
N TYR A 103 16.26 -0.53 -2.46
CA TYR A 103 15.91 -0.37 -3.87
C TYR A 103 14.74 -1.28 -4.26
N ILE A 104 14.75 -2.54 -3.83
CA ILE A 104 13.65 -3.49 -4.03
C ILE A 104 12.35 -2.96 -3.37
N ASP A 105 12.40 -2.59 -2.10
CA ASP A 105 11.27 -1.99 -1.36
C ASP A 105 10.76 -0.72 -2.05
N TRP A 106 11.66 0.18 -2.44
CA TRP A 106 11.30 1.40 -3.17
C TRP A 106 10.61 1.11 -4.51
N SER A 107 11.11 0.12 -5.27
CA SER A 107 10.54 -0.28 -6.55
C SER A 107 9.14 -0.91 -6.42
N PHE A 108 8.89 -1.67 -5.35
CA PHE A 108 7.58 -2.32 -5.16
C PHE A 108 6.56 -1.43 -4.43
N ASN A 109 6.97 -0.67 -3.42
CA ASN A 109 6.06 0.10 -2.57
C ASN A 109 5.92 1.57 -2.96
N LYS A 110 6.96 2.21 -3.50
CA LYS A 110 6.96 3.68 -3.71
C LYS A 110 6.72 4.10 -5.16
N THR A 111 7.05 3.25 -6.14
CA THR A 111 6.85 3.59 -7.57
C THR A 111 5.38 3.63 -8.00
N SER A 112 4.46 2.99 -7.26
CA SER A 112 3.04 2.94 -7.63
C SER A 112 2.11 3.79 -6.77
N THR A 113 2.52 4.19 -5.57
CA THR A 113 1.64 4.90 -4.62
C THR A 113 2.41 5.93 -3.81
N HIS A 114 2.20 7.22 -4.09
CA HIS A 114 2.72 8.34 -3.30
C HIS A 114 1.89 8.61 -2.03
N GLY A 115 1.09 7.64 -1.58
CA GLY A 115 0.16 7.72 -0.45
C GLY A 115 -0.72 6.48 -0.36
N SER A 116 -1.39 6.26 0.78
CA SER A 116 -2.22 5.06 1.01
C SER A 116 -3.60 5.16 0.37
N HIS A 117 -4.35 6.21 0.69
CA HIS A 117 -5.69 6.44 0.15
C HIS A 117 -5.97 7.94 -0.03
N THR A 118 -6.81 8.24 -1.02
CA THR A 118 -7.34 9.57 -1.23
C THR A 118 -8.22 9.98 -0.04
N PHE A 119 -7.91 11.12 0.58
CA PHE A 119 -8.70 11.72 1.65
C PHE A 119 -8.95 13.20 1.34
N ILE A 120 -10.13 13.72 1.71
CA ILE A 120 -10.47 15.12 1.52
C ILE A 120 -9.78 15.94 2.63
N LYS A 121 -8.68 16.60 2.27
CA LYS A 121 -7.96 17.51 3.18
C LYS A 121 -8.91 18.61 3.68
N THR A 122 -8.71 19.07 4.92
CA THR A 122 -9.42 20.23 5.47
C THR A 122 -9.33 21.44 4.52
N GLY A 123 -10.49 21.90 4.04
CA GLY A 123 -10.59 22.98 3.04
C GLY A 123 -10.80 22.52 1.59
N SER A 124 -10.70 21.22 1.29
CA SER A 124 -11.11 20.62 0.03
C SER A 124 -12.56 20.12 0.10
N ASN A 125 -13.19 19.94 -1.05
CA ASN A 125 -14.56 19.45 -1.16
C ASN A 125 -14.64 18.32 -2.19
N THR A 126 -15.68 17.52 -2.10
CA THR A 126 -16.10 16.51 -3.07
C THR A 126 -16.22 17.05 -4.51
N HIS A 127 -16.33 18.37 -4.70
CA HIS A 127 -16.25 19.00 -6.02
C HIS A 127 -14.88 18.81 -6.70
N ASP A 128 -13.79 18.75 -5.93
CA ASP A 128 -12.44 18.52 -6.47
C ASP A 128 -12.33 17.11 -7.05
N ILE A 129 -12.95 16.12 -6.40
CA ILE A 129 -13.06 14.73 -6.87
C ILE A 129 -13.84 14.69 -8.19
N LYS A 130 -14.95 15.44 -8.31
CA LYS A 130 -15.71 15.55 -9.57
C LYS A 130 -14.87 16.16 -10.68
N ARG A 131 -14.09 17.19 -10.37
CA ARG A 131 -13.21 17.85 -11.33
C ARG A 131 -12.11 16.91 -11.82
N LEU A 132 -11.54 16.09 -10.94
CA LEU A 132 -10.58 15.04 -11.29
C LEU A 132 -11.19 13.95 -12.17
N ALA A 133 -12.49 13.66 -12.01
CA ALA A 133 -13.21 12.68 -12.84
C ALA A 133 -13.59 13.22 -14.24
N MET A 134 -13.38 14.50 -14.52
CA MET A 134 -13.68 15.08 -15.82
C MET A 134 -12.62 14.70 -16.85
N PRO A 135 -13.01 14.31 -18.06
CA PRO A 135 -12.06 14.00 -19.12
C PRO A 135 -11.34 15.28 -19.60
N TRP A 136 -10.16 15.11 -20.16
CA TRP A 136 -9.40 16.20 -20.76
C TRP A 136 -9.14 15.95 -22.26
N PRO A 137 -9.38 16.92 -23.16
CA PRO A 137 -10.17 18.13 -22.94
C PRO A 137 -11.61 17.78 -22.55
N ASN A 138 -12.29 18.68 -21.81
CA ASN A 138 -13.68 18.49 -21.39
C ASN A 138 -14.65 18.72 -22.56
N GLN A 139 -14.46 17.94 -23.63
CA GLN A 139 -15.24 18.00 -24.86
C GLN A 139 -15.89 16.64 -25.07
N PRO A 140 -17.24 16.56 -25.10
CA PRO A 140 -17.96 15.30 -25.17
C PRO A 140 -17.75 14.53 -26.48
N ALA A 141 -17.22 15.19 -27.52
CA ALA A 141 -16.99 14.59 -28.83
C ALA A 141 -15.60 13.96 -28.99
N LYS A 142 -14.60 14.38 -28.19
CA LYS A 142 -13.21 13.96 -28.39
C LYS A 142 -12.33 14.11 -27.12
N PRO A 143 -12.68 13.46 -26.01
CA PRO A 143 -11.79 13.44 -24.86
C PRO A 143 -10.55 12.61 -25.19
N LEU A 144 -9.37 13.17 -24.92
CA LEU A 144 -8.07 12.53 -25.18
C LEU A 144 -7.59 11.71 -23.98
N ILE A 145 -7.93 12.18 -22.78
CA ILE A 145 -7.48 11.64 -21.50
C ILE A 145 -8.70 11.43 -20.61
N LEU A 146 -8.78 10.25 -20.02
CA LEU A 146 -9.86 9.80 -19.13
C LEU A 146 -9.26 9.41 -17.79
N PHE A 147 -9.96 9.71 -16.70
CA PHE A 147 -9.44 9.51 -15.36
C PHE A 147 -10.32 8.52 -14.58
N ALA A 148 -9.73 7.37 -14.24
CA ALA A 148 -10.30 6.35 -13.38
C ALA A 148 -9.41 6.15 -12.14
N GLY A 149 -9.92 5.44 -11.13
CA GLY A 149 -9.22 5.18 -9.87
C GLY A 149 -10.05 5.56 -8.65
N GLU A 150 -9.54 5.24 -7.46
CA GLU A 150 -10.27 5.50 -6.20
C GLU A 150 -10.51 7.00 -5.98
N GLY A 151 -9.57 7.86 -6.35
CA GLY A 151 -9.68 9.31 -6.15
C GLY A 151 -10.66 10.04 -7.07
N THR A 152 -11.36 9.33 -7.97
CA THR A 152 -12.32 9.93 -8.92
C THR A 152 -13.77 9.53 -8.67
N HIS A 153 -14.06 8.84 -7.54
CA HIS A 153 -15.42 8.47 -7.16
C HIS A 153 -15.98 9.40 -6.07
N GLU A 154 -17.10 10.07 -6.33
CA GLU A 154 -17.69 11.07 -5.41
C GLU A 154 -17.98 10.53 -4.00
N ARG A 155 -18.56 9.33 -3.91
CA ARG A 155 -19.04 8.73 -2.65
C ARG A 155 -18.13 7.66 -2.04
N PHE A 156 -17.26 7.05 -2.82
CA PHE A 156 -16.49 5.86 -2.44
C PHE A 156 -14.99 6.08 -2.75
N TYR A 157 -14.53 7.31 -2.54
CA TYR A 157 -13.12 7.64 -2.69
C TYR A 157 -12.27 6.90 -1.64
N GLY A 158 -11.02 6.60 -1.98
CA GLY A 158 -10.14 5.83 -1.08
C GLY A 158 -10.52 4.34 -0.94
N THR A 159 -11.39 3.81 -1.81
CA THR A 159 -11.82 2.40 -1.74
C THR A 159 -11.60 1.67 -3.07
N ALA A 160 -11.29 0.38 -2.99
CA ALA A 160 -11.19 -0.50 -4.16
C ALA A 160 -12.52 -0.57 -4.94
N HIS A 161 -13.66 -0.52 -4.25
CA HIS A 161 -14.98 -0.49 -4.88
C HIS A 161 -15.18 0.78 -5.73
N GLY A 162 -14.76 1.94 -5.21
CA GLY A 162 -14.77 3.20 -5.95
C GLY A 162 -13.89 3.17 -7.18
N ALA A 163 -12.68 2.59 -7.08
CA ALA A 163 -11.78 2.40 -8.22
C ALA A 163 -12.38 1.49 -9.32
N PHE A 164 -13.03 0.40 -8.92
CA PHE A 164 -13.72 -0.49 -9.86
C PHE A 164 -14.86 0.23 -10.60
N MET A 165 -15.70 0.97 -9.87
CA MET A 165 -16.82 1.70 -10.46
C MET A 165 -16.36 2.81 -11.41
N THR A 166 -15.31 3.55 -11.07
CA THR A 166 -14.75 4.59 -11.96
C THR A 166 -14.11 3.99 -13.19
N GLY A 167 -13.51 2.80 -13.09
CA GLY A 167 -13.04 2.02 -14.25
C GLY A 167 -14.16 1.68 -15.23
N ILE A 168 -15.29 1.15 -14.74
CA ILE A 168 -16.47 0.87 -15.58
C ILE A 168 -17.00 2.16 -16.22
N ARG A 169 -17.04 3.26 -15.46
CA ARG A 169 -17.51 4.57 -15.94
C ARG A 169 -16.71 5.06 -17.14
N GLU A 170 -15.38 5.02 -17.06
CA GLU A 170 -14.54 5.46 -18.18
C GLU A 170 -14.54 4.47 -19.35
N ALA A 171 -14.62 3.16 -19.09
CA ALA A 171 -14.76 2.16 -20.16
C ALA A 171 -16.04 2.38 -20.98
N LYS A 172 -17.17 2.67 -20.33
CA LYS A 172 -18.43 3.01 -21.02
C LYS A 172 -18.29 4.27 -21.86
N ARG A 173 -17.63 5.30 -21.33
CA ARG A 173 -17.38 6.56 -22.06
C ARG A 173 -16.56 6.32 -23.33
N ILE A 174 -15.53 5.47 -23.28
CA ILE A 174 -14.76 5.06 -24.47
C ILE A 174 -15.65 4.38 -25.51
N VAL A 175 -16.47 3.41 -25.10
CA VAL A 175 -17.36 2.68 -26.01
C VAL A 175 -18.36 3.63 -26.68
N GLU A 176 -18.92 4.58 -25.94
CA GLU A 176 -19.85 5.58 -26.49
C GLU A 176 -19.18 6.52 -27.50
N LEU A 177 -17.90 6.89 -27.28
CA LEU A 177 -17.14 7.71 -28.22
C LEU A 177 -16.93 6.99 -29.56
N TYR A 178 -16.45 5.74 -29.53
CA TYR A 178 -16.25 4.96 -30.75
C TYR A 178 -17.56 4.68 -31.50
N LYS A 179 -18.67 4.47 -30.78
CA LYS A 179 -19.99 4.33 -31.42
C LYS A 179 -20.42 5.62 -32.14
N LYS A 180 -20.20 6.79 -31.54
CA LYS A 180 -20.52 8.08 -32.17
C LYS A 180 -19.64 8.37 -33.37
N GLU A 181 -18.35 8.04 -33.31
CA GLU A 181 -17.44 8.17 -34.46
C GLU A 181 -17.88 7.29 -35.62
N PHE A 182 -18.32 6.06 -35.35
CA PHE A 182 -18.82 5.14 -36.39
C PHE A 182 -20.14 5.58 -37.03
N ILE A 183 -21.03 6.23 -36.27
CA ILE A 183 -22.33 6.71 -36.79
C ILE A 183 -22.18 8.00 -37.61
N ASN A 184 -21.13 8.80 -37.35
CA ASN A 184 -20.87 10.07 -38.03
C ASN A 184 -19.94 9.94 -39.26
N GLN A 185 -19.56 8.71 -39.63
CA GLN A 185 -18.87 8.38 -40.89
C GLN A 185 -19.89 7.91 -41.92
#